data_AF-A0AAQ4D8R9-F1
#
_entry.id   AF-A0AAQ4D8R9-F1
#
_cell.length_a   1.000
_cell.length_b   1.000
_cell.length_c   1.000
_cell.angle_alpha   90.00
_cell.angle_beta   90.00
_cell.angle_gamma   90.00
#
_symmetry.space_group_name_H-M   'P 1'
#
loop_
_entity.id
_entity.type
_entity.pdbx_description
1 polymer ?
#
loop_
_entity_poly.entity_id
_entity_poly.type
_entity_poly.pdbx_seq_one_letter_code
_entity_poly.pdbx_strand_id
1 'polypeptide(L)'
;MFTPCKVETVGYEAEMVGLKLTQGTKHSKQRSVECTADFDAVGQACREMREMLEVVISYVDDVLTGKTPPDNHVGRMLLDIMQSVPQMENDKFQNMLNSNMKDLLMVVYLSQLTKTQLALNEKLSLL
;
A
#
# COMPACT_ATOMS: atom_id res chain seq x y z
N MET A 1 -12.91 44.36 14.71
CA MET A 1 -11.77 43.96 13.88
C MET A 1 -11.40 42.54 14.32
N PHE A 2 -11.41 41.54 13.44
CA PHE A 2 -11.09 40.16 13.82
C PHE A 2 -9.63 39.86 13.53
N THR A 3 -8.91 39.33 14.51
CA THR A 3 -7.52 38.89 14.36
C THR A 3 -7.52 37.49 13.75
N PRO A 4 -6.81 37.24 12.64
CA PRO A 4 -6.76 35.93 12.02
C PRO A 4 -6.05 34.91 12.93
N CYS A 5 -6.67 33.74 13.12
CA CYS A 5 -6.09 32.59 13.81
C CYS A 5 -5.67 31.52 12.80
N LYS A 6 -4.59 30.80 13.10
CA LYS A 6 -4.17 29.64 12.32
C LYS A 6 -5.10 28.46 12.64
N VAL A 7 -5.59 27.81 11.59
CA VAL A 7 -6.40 26.59 11.69
C VAL A 7 -5.58 25.46 11.12
N GLU A 8 -5.49 24.37 11.87
CA GLU A 8 -4.83 23.13 11.47
C GLU A 8 -5.85 21.99 11.50
N THR A 9 -5.80 21.12 10.51
CA THR A 9 -6.63 19.92 10.44
C THR A 9 -5.88 18.76 11.06
N VAL A 10 -6.35 18.29 12.20
CA VAL A 10 -5.88 17.04 12.81
C VAL A 10 -6.79 15.94 12.32
N GLY A 11 -6.24 14.77 11.97
CA GLY A 11 -7.06 13.61 11.69
C GLY A 11 -6.40 12.32 12.14
N TYR A 12 -7.25 11.36 12.51
CA TYR A 12 -6.84 10.07 13.03
C TYR A 12 -6.62 9.05 11.91
N GLU A 13 -5.91 7.96 12.18
CA GLU A 13 -5.56 6.96 11.15
C GLU A 13 -6.79 6.40 10.42
N ALA A 14 -7.85 6.05 11.14
CA ALA A 14 -9.08 5.54 10.53
C ALA A 14 -9.77 6.59 9.63
N GLU A 15 -9.72 7.86 10.03
CA GLU A 15 -10.26 8.97 9.23
C GLU A 15 -9.43 9.18 7.97
N MET A 16 -8.11 9.07 8.05
CA MET A 16 -7.21 9.21 6.91
C MET A 16 -7.46 8.11 5.86
N VAL A 17 -7.74 6.88 6.28
CA VAL A 17 -8.09 5.79 5.36
C VAL A 17 -9.42 6.08 4.64
N GLY A 18 -10.45 6.50 5.38
CA GLY A 18 -11.73 6.90 4.79
C GLY A 18 -11.61 8.13 3.89
N LEU A 19 -10.78 9.10 4.28
CA LEU A 19 -10.50 10.30 3.50
C LEU A 19 -9.78 9.95 2.19
N LYS A 20 -8.82 9.02 2.23
CA LYS A 20 -8.11 8.56 1.02
C LYS A 20 -9.07 7.90 0.02
N LEU A 21 -10.01 7.08 0.49
CA LEU A 21 -11.04 6.49 -0.37
C LEU A 21 -11.96 7.57 -0.96
N THR A 22 -12.45 8.48 -0.12
CA THR A 22 -13.37 9.55 -0.57
C THR A 22 -12.68 10.57 -1.48
N GLN A 23 -11.38 10.78 -1.37
CA GLN A 23 -10.60 11.63 -2.28
C GLN A 23 -10.69 11.15 -3.75
N GLY A 24 -10.85 9.84 -3.98
CA GLY A 24 -11.09 9.27 -5.30
C GLY A 24 -12.33 9.84 -6.01
N THR A 25 -13.32 10.36 -5.26
CA THR A 25 -14.54 10.95 -5.83
C THR A 25 -14.25 12.17 -6.70
N LYS A 26 -13.13 12.88 -6.43
CA LYS A 26 -12.67 14.02 -7.25
C LYS A 26 -12.39 13.64 -8.69
N HIS A 27 -11.93 12.40 -8.91
CA HIS A 27 -11.55 11.89 -10.23
C HIS A 27 -12.71 11.20 -10.95
N SER A 28 -13.80 10.87 -10.24
CA SER A 28 -15.00 10.25 -10.79
C SER A 28 -15.98 11.30 -11.34
N LYS A 29 -16.42 11.14 -12.60
CA LYS A 29 -17.44 12.00 -13.21
C LYS A 29 -18.79 11.95 -12.47
N GLN A 30 -19.10 10.82 -11.86
CA GLN A 30 -20.34 10.58 -11.12
C GLN A 30 -20.25 11.00 -9.64
N ARG A 31 -19.06 11.44 -9.18
CA ARG A 31 -18.77 11.81 -7.77
C ARG A 31 -19.07 10.70 -6.75
N SER A 32 -19.13 9.46 -7.20
CA SER A 32 -19.24 8.26 -6.36
C SER A 32 -17.95 7.45 -6.44
N VAL A 33 -17.64 6.76 -5.35
CA VAL A 33 -16.57 5.77 -5.23
C VAL A 33 -17.14 4.57 -4.47
N GLU A 34 -16.93 3.38 -5.01
CA GLU A 34 -17.25 2.13 -4.33
C GLU A 34 -16.05 1.65 -3.52
N CYS A 35 -16.29 0.79 -2.52
CA CYS A 35 -15.22 0.16 -1.78
C CYS A 35 -14.41 -0.74 -2.72
N THR A 36 -13.14 -0.40 -2.91
CA THR A 36 -12.19 -1.17 -3.72
C THR A 36 -11.93 -2.53 -3.07
N ALA A 37 -11.82 -3.59 -3.87
CA ALA A 37 -11.36 -4.88 -3.37
C ALA A 37 -9.93 -4.76 -2.83
N ASP A 38 -9.59 -5.54 -1.81
CA ASP A 38 -8.29 -5.42 -1.11
C ASP A 38 -7.10 -5.55 -2.05
N PHE A 39 -7.13 -6.51 -2.98
CA PHE A 39 -6.05 -6.70 -3.95
C PHE A 39 -5.92 -5.54 -4.95
N ASP A 40 -7.04 -4.95 -5.35
CA ASP A 40 -7.04 -3.79 -6.25
C ASP A 40 -6.49 -2.55 -5.54
N ALA A 41 -6.78 -2.39 -4.24
CA ALA A 41 -6.22 -1.32 -3.42
C ALA A 41 -4.68 -1.45 -3.29
N VAL A 42 -4.18 -2.68 -3.10
CA VAL A 42 -2.73 -2.95 -3.12
C VAL A 42 -2.13 -2.64 -4.49
N GLY A 43 -2.79 -3.05 -5.58
CA GLY A 43 -2.35 -2.74 -6.94
C GLY A 43 -2.26 -1.24 -7.21
N GLN A 44 -3.22 -0.46 -6.72
CA GLN A 44 -3.21 1.00 -6.84
C GLN A 44 -2.07 1.62 -6.01
N ALA A 45 -1.84 1.17 -4.78
CA ALA A 45 -0.73 1.62 -3.96
C ALA A 45 0.63 1.34 -4.63
N CYS A 46 0.79 0.18 -5.26
CA CYS A 46 2.00 -0.14 -6.05
C CYS A 46 2.20 0.81 -7.23
N ARG A 47 1.11 1.24 -7.91
CA ARG A 47 1.18 2.23 -9.00
C ARG A 47 1.59 3.60 -8.49
N GLU A 48 0.97 4.07 -7.41
CA GLU A 48 1.32 5.33 -6.74
C GLU A 48 2.81 5.34 -6.33
N MET A 49 3.29 4.23 -5.75
CA MET A 49 4.70 4.08 -5.37
C MET A 49 5.63 4.13 -6.58
N ARG A 50 5.26 3.48 -7.69
CA ARG A 50 6.03 3.51 -8.94
C ARG A 50 6.11 4.93 -9.51
N GLU A 51 5.01 5.66 -9.54
CA GLU A 51 4.98 7.05 -10.02
C GLU A 51 5.86 7.97 -9.17
N MET A 52 5.83 7.81 -7.84
CA MET A 52 6.73 8.57 -6.96
C MET A 52 8.21 8.22 -7.19
N LEU A 53 8.54 6.95 -7.43
CA LEU A 53 9.90 6.54 -7.77
C LEU A 53 10.36 7.12 -9.10
N GLU A 54 9.48 7.20 -10.11
CA GLU A 54 9.80 7.79 -11.41
C GLU A 54 10.17 9.28 -11.28
N VAL A 55 9.45 10.02 -10.45
CA VAL A 55 9.79 11.43 -10.12
C VAL A 55 11.17 11.54 -9.48
N VAL A 56 11.48 10.66 -8.53
CA VAL A 56 12.78 10.65 -7.86
C VAL A 56 13.92 10.30 -8.83
N ILE A 57 13.73 9.29 -9.67
CA ILE A 57 14.71 8.89 -10.69
C ILE A 57 14.96 10.06 -11.65
N SER A 58 13.91 10.69 -12.17
CA SER A 58 14.03 11.86 -13.04
C SER A 58 14.79 13.01 -12.36
N TYR A 59 14.54 13.26 -11.07
CA TYR A 59 15.26 14.28 -10.32
C TYR A 59 16.76 13.95 -10.22
N VAL A 60 17.10 12.69 -9.91
CA VAL A 60 18.51 12.24 -9.83
C VAL A 60 19.20 12.39 -11.18
N ASP A 61 18.54 12.01 -12.29
CA ASP A 61 19.09 12.18 -13.64
C ASP A 61 19.31 13.66 -14.00
N ASP A 62 18.40 14.55 -13.61
CA ASP A 62 18.54 15.99 -13.85
C ASP A 62 19.64 16.64 -13.01
N VAL A 63 19.92 16.12 -11.81
CA VAL A 63 21.05 16.55 -10.98
C VAL A 63 22.37 16.03 -11.56
N LEU A 64 22.41 14.77 -11.99
CA LEU A 64 23.60 14.16 -12.61
C LEU A 64 23.99 14.82 -13.93
N THR A 65 23.00 15.24 -14.73
CA THR A 65 23.21 15.98 -15.98
C THR A 65 23.50 17.47 -15.77
N GLY A 66 23.45 17.95 -14.52
CA GLY A 66 23.75 19.34 -14.16
C GLY A 66 22.66 20.35 -14.53
N LYS A 67 21.46 19.90 -14.89
CA LYS A 67 20.31 20.78 -15.18
C LYS A 67 19.74 21.42 -13.90
N THR A 68 19.85 20.72 -12.78
CA THR A 68 19.36 21.18 -11.47
C THR A 68 20.49 21.18 -10.44
N PRO A 69 20.54 22.18 -9.54
CA PRO A 69 21.54 22.22 -8.48
C PRO A 69 21.27 21.07 -7.48
N PRO A 70 22.31 20.35 -7.03
CA PRO A 70 22.15 19.28 -6.06
C PRO A 70 21.69 19.84 -4.70
N ASP A 71 20.64 19.23 -4.13
CA ASP A 71 20.20 19.50 -2.77
C ASP A 71 20.70 18.41 -1.80
N ASN A 72 21.51 18.81 -0.83
CA ASN A 72 22.06 17.93 0.18
C ASN A 72 21.00 17.34 1.13
N HIS A 73 19.87 18.01 1.34
CA HIS A 73 18.79 17.49 2.17
C HIS A 73 18.09 16.31 1.48
N VAL A 74 17.77 16.46 0.19
CA VAL A 74 17.19 15.39 -0.63
C VAL A 74 18.15 14.22 -0.75
N GLY A 75 19.44 14.47 -0.99
CA GLY A 75 20.47 13.43 -1.04
C GLY A 75 20.56 12.59 0.24
N ARG A 76 20.42 13.22 1.42
CA ARG A 76 20.39 12.50 2.71
C ARG A 76 19.12 11.67 2.88
N MET A 77 17.96 12.21 2.55
CA MET A 77 16.71 11.44 2.59
C MET A 77 16.77 10.21 1.67
N LEU A 78 17.35 10.34 0.47
CA LEU A 78 17.54 9.20 -0.43
C LEU A 78 18.50 8.16 0.15
N LEU A 79 19.57 8.59 0.81
CA LEU A 79 20.49 7.70 1.50
C LEU A 79 19.82 6.95 2.65
N ASP A 80 19.02 7.64 3.47
CA ASP A 80 18.26 7.05 4.58
C ASP A 80 17.27 5.99 4.06
N ILE A 81 16.59 6.28 2.93
CA ILE A 81 15.71 5.32 2.27
C ILE A 81 16.49 4.08 1.83
N MET A 82 17.67 4.23 1.19
CA MET A 82 18.49 3.08 0.79
C MET A 82 19.00 2.27 1.98
N GLN A 83 19.38 2.93 3.06
CA GLN A 83 19.88 2.27 4.28
C GLN A 83 18.77 1.55 5.06
N SER A 84 17.51 1.98 4.89
CA SER A 84 16.36 1.31 5.52
C SER A 84 16.11 -0.10 4.96
N VAL A 85 16.64 -0.42 3.78
CA VAL A 85 16.47 -1.74 3.16
C VAL A 85 17.47 -2.73 3.79
N PRO A 86 16.99 -3.76 4.53
CA PRO A 86 17.87 -4.74 5.15
C PRO A 86 18.52 -5.60 4.06
N GLN A 87 19.84 -5.77 4.15
CA GLN A 87 20.55 -6.71 3.30
C GLN A 87 20.32 -8.13 3.81
N MET A 88 19.56 -8.91 3.03
CA MET A 88 19.26 -10.30 3.35
C MET A 88 19.86 -11.23 2.29
N GLU A 89 20.35 -12.38 2.72
CA GLU A 89 20.82 -13.42 1.83
C GLU A 89 19.65 -14.03 1.03
N ASN A 90 19.83 -14.20 -0.28
CA ASN A 90 18.77 -14.68 -1.18
C ASN A 90 18.14 -16.00 -0.70
N ASP A 91 18.94 -16.94 -0.21
CA ASP A 91 18.46 -18.25 0.24
C ASP A 91 17.57 -18.13 1.48
N LYS A 92 17.93 -17.26 2.43
CA LYS A 92 17.12 -16.99 3.63
C LYS A 92 15.80 -16.32 3.26
N PHE A 93 15.84 -15.37 2.33
CA PHE A 93 14.63 -14.69 1.83
C PHE A 93 13.67 -15.67 1.15
N GLN A 94 14.18 -16.53 0.25
CA GLN A 94 13.34 -17.52 -0.44
C GLN A 94 12.73 -18.52 0.54
N ASN A 95 13.51 -19.03 1.50
CA ASN A 95 12.98 -19.95 2.51
C ASN A 95 11.89 -19.30 3.37
N MET A 96 12.10 -18.05 3.80
CA MET A 96 11.10 -17.29 4.55
C MET A 96 9.83 -17.06 3.74
N LEU A 97 9.94 -16.63 2.49
CA LEU A 97 8.80 -16.37 1.60
C LEU A 97 8.01 -17.66 1.33
N ASN A 98 8.71 -18.75 1.01
CA ASN A 98 8.08 -20.06 0.78
C ASN A 98 7.37 -20.60 2.01
N SER A 99 7.92 -20.39 3.22
CA SER A 99 7.25 -20.78 4.46
C SER A 99 5.95 -20.00 4.66
N ASN A 100 6.01 -18.67 4.55
CA ASN A 100 4.82 -17.81 4.70
C ASN A 100 3.74 -18.14 3.66
N MET A 101 4.12 -18.43 2.41
CA MET A 101 3.17 -18.88 1.40
C MET A 101 2.50 -20.21 1.78
N LYS A 102 3.28 -21.21 2.21
CA LYS A 102 2.73 -22.51 2.62
C LYS A 102 1.73 -22.35 3.78
N ASP A 103 2.07 -21.53 4.77
CA ASP A 103 1.21 -21.29 5.93
C ASP A 103 -0.10 -20.60 5.50
N LEU A 104 -0.03 -19.59 4.64
CA LEU A 104 -1.21 -18.93 4.11
C LEU A 104 -2.09 -19.89 3.27
N LEU A 105 -1.47 -20.69 2.39
CA LEU A 105 -2.19 -21.70 1.60
C LEU A 105 -2.87 -22.74 2.50
N MET A 106 -2.21 -23.16 3.59
CA MET A 106 -2.78 -24.08 4.55
C MET A 106 -4.02 -23.50 5.25
N VAL A 107 -3.97 -22.23 5.66
CA VAL A 107 -5.13 -21.55 6.27
C VAL A 107 -6.29 -21.43 5.28
N VAL A 108 -6.01 -21.06 4.03
CA VAL A 108 -7.04 -20.99 2.98
C VAL A 108 -7.67 -22.36 2.74
N TYR A 109 -6.86 -23.42 2.68
CA TYR A 109 -7.34 -24.78 2.53
C TYR A 109 -8.25 -25.23 3.69
N LEU A 110 -7.83 -24.99 4.94
CA LEU A 110 -8.63 -25.32 6.12
C LEU A 110 -9.95 -24.53 6.17
N SER A 111 -9.93 -23.26 5.78
CA SER A 111 -11.14 -22.43 5.67
C SER A 111 -12.11 -23.01 4.64
N GLN A 112 -11.60 -23.43 3.47
CA GLN A 112 -12.41 -24.04 2.42
C GLN A 112 -12.98 -25.39 2.87
N LEU A 113 -12.17 -26.23 3.52
CA LEU A 113 -12.62 -27.50 4.08
C LEU A 113 -13.75 -27.29 5.10
N THR A 114 -13.59 -26.32 6.00
CA THR A 114 -14.62 -25.98 7.00
C THR A 114 -15.91 -25.51 6.34
N LYS A 115 -15.82 -24.65 5.31
CA LYS A 115 -17.00 -24.23 4.52
C LYS A 115 -17.70 -25.41 3.86
N THR A 116 -16.94 -26.34 3.26
CA THR A 116 -17.53 -27.53 2.62
C THR A 116 -18.17 -28.45 3.65
N GLN A 117 -17.56 -28.63 4.82
CA GLN A 117 -18.09 -29.46 5.90
C GLN A 117 -19.39 -28.87 6.46
N LEU A 118 -19.45 -27.53 6.62
CA LEU A 118 -20.66 -26.82 7.02
C LEU A 118 -21.78 -27.03 5.99
N ALA A 119 -21.48 -26.83 4.70
CA ALA A 119 -22.45 -27.00 3.63
C ALA A 119 -22.98 -28.45 3.54
N LEU A 120 -22.12 -29.45 3.74
CA LEU A 120 -22.54 -30.85 3.79
C LEU A 120 -23.42 -31.13 5.02
N ASN A 121 -23.06 -30.59 6.19
CA ASN A 121 -23.85 -30.73 7.40
C ASN A 121 -25.26 -30.13 7.24
N GLU A 122 -25.35 -28.91 6.68
CA GLU A 122 -26.63 -28.27 6.38
C GLU A 122 -27.49 -29.13 5.44
N LYS A 123 -26.88 -29.71 4.39
CA LYS A 123 -27.61 -30.59 3.45
C LYS A 123 -28.06 -31.90 4.07
N LEU A 124 -27.27 -32.48 4.98
CA LEU A 124 -27.62 -33.68 5.73
C LEU A 124 -28.70 -33.42 6.78
N SER A 125 -28.69 -32.24 7.42
CA SER A 125 -29.71 -31.85 8.40
C SER A 125 -31.05 -31.47 7.75
N LEU A 126 -31.06 -31.13 6.46
CA LEU A 126 -32.25 -30.83 5.68
C LEU A 126 -32.92 -32.08 5.07
N LEU A 127 -32.30 -33.25 5.23
CA LEU A 127 -32.79 -34.58 4.85
C LEU A 127 -33.47 -35.26 6.05
#